data_AF-A0A7W5TPE7-F1
#
_entry.id   AF-A0A7W5TPE7-F1
#
_cell.length_a   1.000
_cell.length_b   1.000
_cell.length_c   1.000
_cell.angle_alpha   90.00
_cell.angle_beta   90.00
_cell.angle_gamma   90.00
#
_symmetry.space_group_name_H-M   'P 1'
#
loop_
_entity.id
_entity.type
_entity.pdbx_description
1 polymer ?
#
loop_
_entity_poly.entity_id
_entity_poly.type
_entity_poly.pdbx_seq_one_letter_code
_entity_poly.pdbx_strand_id
1 'polypeptide(L)'
;MPDKPLETTWVGTTLLPTLRRGRRFSRRMLRAARSRILPRTGVLSEGMLGEGVLGELPFSLPAAAPLRSEAAAAEVRRLDVVVLTVPEASEQIPPEYLEPLILAEQHSVPTVLVVTAAAQVQHPLAAVVTHLVTADPQVVAAVEDFAGAERTALLDAQGSAGHRAAVLRRLTRVHTPVARR
;
A
#
# COMPACT_ATOMS: atom_id res chain seq x y z
N MET A 1 57.48 -43.17 -27.18
CA MET A 1 56.19 -42.54 -26.78
C MET A 1 56.50 -41.58 -25.64
N PRO A 2 56.22 -40.27 -25.74
CA PRO A 2 56.36 -39.39 -24.60
C PRO A 2 55.03 -39.27 -23.84
N ASP A 3 55.17 -39.34 -22.53
CA ASP A 3 54.13 -39.23 -21.50
C ASP A 3 53.32 -37.93 -21.61
N LYS A 4 52.02 -38.01 -21.34
CA LYS A 4 51.22 -36.83 -20.98
C LYS A 4 50.51 -37.09 -19.65
N PRO A 5 50.71 -36.24 -18.63
CA PRO A 5 50.20 -36.49 -17.29
C PRO A 5 48.68 -36.33 -17.22
N LEU A 6 48.08 -37.21 -16.42
CA LEU A 6 46.73 -37.13 -15.90
C LEU A 6 46.65 -35.93 -14.93
N GLU A 7 46.24 -34.77 -15.41
CA GLU A 7 45.76 -33.70 -14.54
C GLU A 7 44.23 -33.71 -14.51
N THR A 8 43.70 -34.69 -13.78
CA THR A 8 42.31 -34.69 -13.34
C THR A 8 42.09 -33.49 -12.40
N THR A 9 41.38 -32.49 -12.90
CA THR A 9 40.93 -31.29 -12.18
C THR A 9 39.90 -31.68 -11.09
N TRP A 10 40.38 -32.16 -9.95
CA TRP A 10 39.61 -32.38 -8.71
C TRP A 10 39.32 -31.08 -7.93
N VAL A 11 39.57 -29.91 -8.51
CA VAL A 11 39.39 -28.61 -7.84
C VAL A 11 37.97 -28.04 -8.04
N GLY A 12 37.16 -28.64 -8.93
CA GLY A 12 35.83 -28.14 -9.26
C GLY A 12 34.69 -28.48 -8.28
N THR A 13 34.87 -29.43 -7.36
CA THR A 13 33.74 -30.05 -6.63
C THR A 13 33.60 -29.66 -5.16
N THR A 14 34.57 -28.98 -4.55
CA THR A 14 34.51 -28.58 -3.11
C THR A 14 33.88 -27.20 -2.87
N LEU A 15 33.74 -26.34 -3.89
CA LEU A 15 33.21 -24.97 -3.75
C LEU A 15 31.69 -24.83 -3.99
N LEU A 16 30.99 -25.92 -4.30
CA LEU A 16 29.58 -25.88 -4.72
C LEU A 16 28.50 -25.77 -3.61
N PRO A 17 28.71 -26.16 -2.33
CA PRO A 17 27.67 -25.99 -1.31
C PRO A 17 27.58 -24.56 -0.76
N THR A 18 28.71 -23.89 -0.55
CA THR A 18 28.77 -22.54 0.04
C THR A 18 28.22 -21.49 -0.93
N LEU A 19 28.54 -21.57 -2.22
CA LEU A 19 27.98 -20.71 -3.26
C LEU A 19 26.47 -20.91 -3.45
N ARG A 20 25.96 -22.15 -3.34
CA ARG A 20 24.51 -22.43 -3.38
C ARG A 20 23.78 -21.91 -2.14
N ARG A 21 24.38 -22.01 -0.95
CA ARG A 21 23.86 -21.40 0.29
C ARG A 21 23.83 -19.87 0.20
N GLY A 22 24.90 -19.26 -0.32
CA GLY A 22 24.96 -17.81 -0.57
C GLY A 22 23.87 -17.32 -1.52
N ARG A 23 23.60 -18.04 -2.61
CA ARG A 23 22.50 -17.72 -3.55
C ARG A 23 21.10 -17.84 -2.93
N ARG A 24 20.88 -18.80 -2.03
CA ARG A 24 19.59 -18.92 -1.31
C ARG A 24 19.44 -17.82 -0.26
N PHE A 25 20.50 -17.49 0.46
CA PHE A 25 20.53 -16.41 1.44
C PHE A 25 20.31 -15.05 0.78
N SER A 26 20.98 -14.77 -0.34
CA SER A 26 20.79 -13.53 -1.10
C SER A 26 19.36 -13.43 -1.65
N ARG A 27 18.77 -14.51 -2.18
CA ARG A 27 17.36 -14.50 -2.60
C ARG A 27 16.39 -14.27 -1.43
N ARG A 28 16.64 -14.84 -0.25
CA ARG A 28 15.85 -14.59 0.96
C ARG A 28 15.98 -13.14 1.42
N MET A 29 17.21 -12.60 1.43
CA MET A 29 17.48 -11.20 1.75
C MET A 29 16.84 -10.25 0.75
N LEU A 30 16.88 -10.56 -0.55
CA LEU A 30 16.28 -9.75 -1.60
C LEU A 30 14.74 -9.79 -1.53
N ARG A 31 14.15 -10.94 -1.16
CA ARG A 31 12.72 -11.05 -0.86
C ARG A 31 12.34 -10.31 0.42
N ALA A 32 13.15 -10.40 1.48
CA ALA A 32 12.94 -9.70 2.75
C ALA A 32 13.10 -8.17 2.60
N ALA A 33 14.05 -7.73 1.77
CA ALA A 33 14.22 -6.33 1.40
C ALA A 33 13.04 -5.86 0.55
N ARG A 34 12.59 -6.66 -0.42
CA ARG A 34 11.38 -6.35 -1.22
C ARG A 34 10.10 -6.31 -0.39
N SER A 35 9.95 -7.19 0.61
CA SER A 35 8.82 -7.15 1.53
C SER A 35 8.89 -5.97 2.50
N ARG A 36 10.06 -5.35 2.66
CA ARG A 36 10.28 -4.11 3.42
C ARG A 36 10.19 -2.83 2.60
N ILE A 37 10.10 -2.91 1.27
CA ILE A 37 9.76 -1.73 0.46
C ILE A 37 8.36 -1.33 0.93
N LEU A 38 8.20 -0.15 1.49
CA LEU A 38 6.89 0.35 1.95
C LEU A 38 6.09 0.85 0.74
N PRO A 39 4.74 0.76 0.75
CA PRO A 39 3.93 1.29 -0.33
C PRO A 39 4.14 2.81 -0.43
N ARG A 40 4.19 3.33 -1.64
CA ARG A 40 4.06 4.78 -1.86
C ARG A 40 2.60 5.14 -1.66
N THR A 41 2.28 5.88 -0.60
CA THR A 41 0.91 6.23 -0.22
C THR A 41 0.64 7.70 -0.47
N GLY A 42 -0.41 8.02 -1.22
CA GLY A 42 -0.96 9.38 -1.26
C GLY A 42 -2.02 9.57 -0.20
N VAL A 43 -2.15 10.76 0.35
CA VAL A 43 -3.22 11.10 1.30
C VAL A 43 -4.04 12.28 0.78
N LEU A 44 -5.36 12.12 0.86
CA LEU A 44 -6.37 13.17 0.64
C LEU A 44 -7.10 13.40 1.97
N SER A 45 -6.92 14.57 2.57
CA SER A 45 -7.57 14.97 3.82
C SER A 45 -8.00 16.43 3.76
N GLU A 46 -9.05 16.80 4.49
CA GLU A 46 -9.43 18.19 4.70
C GLU A 46 -8.31 18.91 5.50
N GLY A 47 -8.02 20.18 5.19
CA GLY A 47 -6.95 20.97 5.85
C GLY A 47 -5.62 21.11 5.08
N MET A 48 -5.50 20.52 3.89
CA MET A 48 -4.26 20.50 3.10
C MET A 48 -3.89 21.82 2.37
N LEU A 49 -4.65 22.90 2.63
CA LEU A 49 -4.42 24.26 2.10
C LEU A 49 -3.67 25.19 3.08
N GLY A 50 -3.13 24.68 4.18
CA GLY A 50 -2.23 25.42 5.08
C GLY A 50 -0.82 24.81 5.07
N GLU A 51 0.22 25.65 5.07
CA GLU A 51 1.60 25.22 5.26
C GLU A 51 1.73 24.43 6.58
N GLY A 52 1.70 23.10 6.51
CA GLY A 52 2.21 22.24 7.60
C GLY A 52 1.21 21.35 8.34
N VAL A 53 -0.08 21.29 7.97
CA VAL A 53 -1.01 20.35 8.62
C VAL A 53 -1.52 19.33 7.60
N LEU A 54 -0.86 18.17 7.57
CA LEU A 54 -1.51 16.94 7.10
C LEU A 54 -2.72 16.75 8.02
N GLY A 55 -3.94 16.73 7.48
CA GLY A 55 -5.08 16.24 8.25
C GLY A 55 -4.67 14.89 8.83
N GLU A 56 -4.66 14.79 10.15
CA GLU A 56 -4.09 13.63 10.81
C GLU A 56 -4.97 12.42 10.50
N LEU A 57 -4.45 11.51 9.67
CA LEU A 57 -4.95 10.15 9.70
C LEU A 57 -4.93 9.71 11.17
N PRO A 58 -5.92 8.93 11.64
CA PRO A 58 -5.93 8.43 13.02
C PRO A 58 -4.74 7.51 13.34
N PHE A 59 -3.86 7.27 12.35
CA PHE A 59 -2.64 6.50 12.46
C PHE A 59 -1.59 6.99 11.45
N SER A 60 -0.30 6.82 11.79
CA SER A 60 0.79 7.16 10.87
C SER A 60 0.98 6.10 9.78
N LEU A 61 1.05 6.56 8.52
CA LEU A 61 1.50 5.79 7.37
C LEU A 61 2.90 6.25 6.92
N PRO A 62 3.78 5.33 6.50
CA PRO A 62 5.12 5.69 6.10
C PRO A 62 5.14 6.30 4.68
N ALA A 63 5.87 7.40 4.51
CA ALA A 63 6.02 8.11 3.23
C ALA A 63 4.69 8.57 2.60
N ALA A 64 3.72 8.95 3.45
CA ALA A 64 2.47 9.58 3.04
C ALA A 64 2.75 10.95 2.41
N ALA A 65 2.53 11.05 1.10
CA ALA A 65 2.64 12.31 0.37
C ALA A 65 1.24 12.96 0.30
N PRO A 66 1.11 14.25 0.62
CA PRO A 66 -0.14 14.96 0.43
C PRO A 66 -0.43 15.12 -1.07
N LEU A 67 -1.60 14.67 -1.53
CA LEU A 67 -2.03 14.91 -2.91
C LEU A 67 -2.68 16.29 -3.02
N ARG A 68 -2.06 17.18 -3.82
CA ARG A 68 -2.58 18.51 -4.16
C ARG A 68 -3.04 18.51 -5.61
N SER A 69 -4.20 19.11 -5.92
CA SER A 69 -4.86 19.02 -7.24
C SER A 69 -3.93 19.37 -8.41
N GLU A 70 -3.20 20.48 -8.34
CA GLU A 70 -2.37 20.97 -9.47
C GLU A 70 -1.18 20.05 -9.84
N ALA A 71 -0.72 19.18 -8.93
CA ALA A 71 0.39 18.25 -9.18
C ALA A 71 -0.06 16.76 -9.20
N ALA A 72 -1.35 16.49 -9.04
CA ALA A 72 -1.87 15.16 -8.72
C ALA A 72 -1.59 14.11 -9.80
N ALA A 73 -1.65 14.44 -11.09
CA ALA A 73 -1.54 13.46 -12.17
C ALA A 73 -0.21 12.68 -12.18
N ALA A 74 0.92 13.39 -12.08
CA ALA A 74 2.24 12.76 -12.08
C ALA A 74 2.52 11.99 -10.78
N GLU A 75 1.93 12.44 -9.68
CA GLU A 75 2.08 11.83 -8.36
C GLU A 75 1.25 10.56 -8.24
N VAL A 76 -0.06 10.62 -8.54
CA VAL A 76 -1.00 9.49 -8.44
C VAL A 76 -0.50 8.27 -9.19
N ARG A 77 -0.01 8.44 -10.42
CA ARG A 77 0.54 7.33 -11.23
C ARG A 77 1.70 6.59 -10.57
N ARG A 78 2.42 7.22 -9.64
CA ARG A 78 3.59 6.65 -8.95
C ARG A 78 3.25 6.04 -7.60
N LEU A 79 1.99 6.09 -7.18
CA LEU A 79 1.52 5.58 -5.89
C LEU A 79 1.08 4.13 -6.00
N ASP A 80 1.25 3.41 -4.91
CA ASP A 80 0.74 2.06 -4.75
C ASP A 80 -0.70 2.06 -4.19
N VAL A 81 -1.09 3.15 -3.51
CA VAL A 81 -2.42 3.32 -2.90
C VAL A 81 -2.68 4.79 -2.61
N VAL A 82 -3.94 5.21 -2.75
CA VAL A 82 -4.45 6.51 -2.29
C VAL A 82 -5.29 6.27 -1.05
N VAL A 83 -4.99 6.97 0.03
CA VAL A 83 -5.74 6.91 1.30
C VAL A 83 -6.48 8.22 1.48
N LEU A 84 -7.73 8.13 1.90
CA LEU A 84 -8.58 9.29 2.11
C LEU A 84 -9.35 9.22 3.42
N THR A 85 -9.75 10.38 3.94
CA THR A 85 -10.65 10.52 5.09
C THR A 85 -11.95 11.17 4.66
N VAL A 86 -13.02 10.94 5.43
CA VAL A 86 -14.27 11.70 5.26
C VAL A 86 -14.04 13.11 5.81
N PRO A 87 -14.30 14.17 5.03
CA PRO A 87 -14.28 15.55 5.52
C PRO A 87 -15.35 15.75 6.60
N GLU A 88 -15.03 16.50 7.67
CA GLU A 88 -15.96 16.67 8.80
C GLU A 88 -17.14 17.58 8.44
N ALA A 89 -16.93 18.55 7.56
CA ALA A 89 -17.88 19.61 7.26
C ALA A 89 -18.74 19.36 6.01
N SER A 90 -18.57 18.24 5.31
CA SER A 90 -19.20 18.03 3.99
C SER A 90 -19.99 16.72 3.90
N GLU A 91 -21.23 16.82 3.42
CA GLU A 91 -22.06 15.67 3.04
C GLU A 91 -21.77 15.19 1.60
N GLN A 92 -21.02 15.99 0.84
CA GLN A 92 -20.68 15.75 -0.57
C GLN A 92 -19.19 15.49 -0.74
N ILE A 93 -18.83 14.89 -1.87
CA ILE A 93 -17.42 14.70 -2.24
C ILE A 93 -16.79 16.07 -2.51
N PRO A 94 -15.71 16.44 -1.80
CA PRO A 94 -15.02 17.71 -2.05
C PRO A 94 -14.51 17.79 -3.49
N PRO A 95 -14.68 18.92 -4.20
CA PRO A 95 -14.21 19.09 -5.57
C PRO A 95 -12.72 18.77 -5.75
N GLU A 96 -11.90 19.09 -4.74
CA GLU A 96 -10.47 18.82 -4.71
C GLU A 96 -10.10 17.33 -4.69
N TYR A 97 -11.03 16.45 -4.31
CA TYR A 97 -10.81 15.00 -4.32
C TYR A 97 -11.11 14.38 -5.69
N LEU A 98 -11.94 15.04 -6.51
CA LEU A 98 -12.45 14.47 -7.76
C LEU A 98 -11.33 14.12 -8.73
N GLU A 99 -10.43 15.06 -9.02
CA GLU A 99 -9.34 14.82 -9.96
C GLU A 99 -8.38 13.70 -9.50
N PRO A 100 -7.87 13.70 -8.26
CA PRO A 100 -7.07 12.59 -7.74
C PRO A 100 -7.77 11.23 -7.76
N LEU A 101 -9.08 11.17 -7.47
CA LEU A 101 -9.87 9.94 -7.50
C LEU A 101 -10.04 9.42 -8.93
N ILE A 102 -10.38 10.30 -9.88
CA ILE A 102 -10.49 9.96 -11.30
C ILE A 102 -9.15 9.43 -11.83
N LEU A 103 -8.04 10.10 -11.51
CA LEU A 103 -6.70 9.67 -11.90
C LEU A 103 -6.32 8.32 -11.27
N ALA A 104 -6.69 8.09 -10.01
CA ALA A 104 -6.43 6.82 -9.35
C ALA A 104 -7.18 5.67 -10.04
N GLU A 105 -8.45 5.88 -10.39
CA GLU A 105 -9.24 4.92 -11.17
C GLU A 105 -8.60 4.66 -12.55
N GLN A 106 -8.30 5.71 -13.31
CA GLN A 106 -7.68 5.61 -14.64
C GLN A 106 -6.32 4.87 -14.63
N HIS A 107 -5.57 4.98 -13.54
CA HIS A 107 -4.28 4.32 -13.37
C HIS A 107 -4.35 3.02 -12.58
N SER A 108 -5.56 2.54 -12.26
CA SER A 108 -5.78 1.33 -11.44
C SER A 108 -5.05 1.37 -10.10
N VAL A 109 -4.90 2.57 -9.53
CA VAL A 109 -4.36 2.80 -8.20
C VAL A 109 -5.51 2.61 -7.20
N PRO A 110 -5.39 1.68 -6.25
CA PRO A 110 -6.45 1.42 -5.29
C PRO A 110 -6.65 2.61 -4.35
N THR A 111 -7.92 2.93 -4.09
CA THR A 111 -8.36 3.99 -3.16
C THR A 111 -8.91 3.37 -1.87
N VAL A 112 -8.48 3.87 -0.74
CA VAL A 112 -8.83 3.36 0.59
C VAL A 112 -9.43 4.48 1.43
N LEU A 113 -10.67 4.31 1.89
CA LEU A 113 -11.28 5.23 2.85
C LEU A 113 -11.04 4.76 4.28
N VAL A 114 -10.54 5.66 5.12
CA VAL A 114 -10.45 5.46 6.57
C VAL A 114 -11.76 5.85 7.22
N VAL A 115 -12.41 4.88 7.85
CA VAL A 115 -13.70 5.00 8.55
C VAL A 115 -13.44 5.03 10.06
N THR A 116 -13.72 6.16 10.69
CA THR A 116 -13.62 6.38 12.15
C THR A 116 -14.95 6.33 12.86
N ALA A 117 -16.07 6.44 12.14
CA ALA A 117 -17.42 6.34 12.71
C ALA A 117 -18.35 5.58 11.77
N ALA A 118 -19.29 4.80 12.33
CA ALA A 118 -20.24 4.02 11.53
C ALA A 118 -21.07 4.88 10.55
N ALA A 119 -21.40 6.12 10.91
CA ALA A 119 -22.15 7.03 10.03
C ALA A 119 -21.40 7.37 8.73
N GLN A 120 -20.07 7.32 8.72
CA GLN A 120 -19.25 7.65 7.55
C GLN A 120 -19.41 6.66 6.39
N VAL A 121 -19.94 5.45 6.63
CA VAL A 121 -20.24 4.50 5.54
C VAL A 121 -21.39 5.02 4.65
N GLN A 122 -22.20 5.96 5.13
CA GLN A 122 -23.26 6.61 4.36
C GLN A 122 -22.73 7.74 3.47
N HIS A 123 -21.50 8.21 3.70
CA HIS A 123 -20.92 9.28 2.89
C HIS A 123 -20.65 8.80 1.45
N PRO A 124 -20.89 9.62 0.41
CA PRO A 124 -20.72 9.20 -0.99
C PRO A 124 -19.32 8.65 -1.31
N LEU A 125 -18.27 9.11 -0.62
CA LEU A 125 -16.92 8.58 -0.77
C LEU A 125 -16.83 7.07 -0.51
N ALA A 126 -17.60 6.53 0.44
CA ALA A 126 -17.56 5.11 0.76
C ALA A 126 -17.99 4.22 -0.43
N ALA A 127 -18.86 4.74 -1.30
CA ALA A 127 -19.32 4.06 -2.50
C ALA A 127 -18.32 4.13 -3.66
N VAL A 128 -17.52 5.21 -3.73
CA VAL A 128 -16.59 5.47 -4.85
C VAL A 128 -15.23 4.78 -4.64
N VAL A 129 -14.84 4.52 -3.39
CA VAL A 129 -13.53 3.91 -3.11
C VAL A 129 -13.49 2.41 -3.31
N THR A 130 -12.29 1.89 -3.55
CA THR A 130 -12.09 0.45 -3.73
C THR A 130 -12.20 -0.33 -2.41
N HIS A 131 -11.68 0.20 -1.30
CA HIS A 131 -11.65 -0.49 -0.01
C HIS A 131 -11.95 0.45 1.16
N LEU A 132 -12.44 -0.13 2.26
CA LEU A 132 -12.68 0.56 3.52
C LEU A 132 -11.75 0.00 4.60
N VAL A 133 -11.21 0.87 5.44
CA VAL A 133 -10.41 0.45 6.59
C VAL A 133 -10.84 1.20 7.83
N THR A 134 -10.76 0.54 8.97
CA THR A 134 -11.01 1.18 10.27
C THR A 134 -9.93 0.78 11.25
N ALA A 135 -9.68 1.63 12.24
CA ALA A 135 -8.85 1.26 13.39
C ALA A 135 -9.70 0.92 14.63
N ASP A 136 -11.03 1.09 14.54
CA ASP A 136 -11.95 0.85 15.63
C ASP A 136 -12.66 -0.51 15.47
N PRO A 137 -12.45 -1.47 16.38
CA PRO A 137 -13.14 -2.75 16.37
C PRO A 137 -14.67 -2.64 16.48
N GLN A 138 -15.20 -1.55 17.03
CA GLN A 138 -16.66 -1.35 17.15
C GLN A 138 -17.30 -0.96 15.82
N VAL A 139 -16.52 -0.32 14.94
CA VAL A 139 -16.98 0.17 13.63
C VAL A 139 -16.84 -0.88 12.54
N VAL A 140 -15.97 -1.89 12.73
CA VAL A 140 -15.65 -2.89 11.70
C VAL A 140 -16.87 -3.62 11.16
N ALA A 141 -17.84 -3.97 12.01
CA ALA A 141 -19.05 -4.67 11.59
C ALA A 141 -19.88 -3.82 10.61
N ALA A 142 -20.07 -2.53 10.89
CA ALA A 142 -20.79 -1.62 10.00
C ALA A 142 -20.07 -1.45 8.65
N VAL A 143 -18.73 -1.49 8.66
CA VAL A 143 -17.90 -1.39 7.45
C VAL A 143 -17.97 -2.68 6.62
N GLU A 144 -17.93 -3.84 7.28
CA GLU A 144 -18.08 -5.14 6.64
C GLU A 144 -19.49 -5.34 6.06
N ASP A 145 -20.53 -4.91 6.76
CA ASP A 145 -21.92 -4.98 6.26
C ASP A 145 -22.11 -4.13 4.99
N PHE A 146 -21.38 -3.01 4.89
CA PHE A 146 -21.46 -2.12 3.73
C PHE A 146 -20.59 -2.57 2.55
N ALA A 147 -19.30 -2.86 2.77
CA ALA A 147 -18.34 -3.15 1.69
C ALA A 147 -18.09 -4.64 1.45
N GLY A 148 -18.48 -5.51 2.38
CA GLY A 148 -18.12 -6.92 2.43
C GLY A 148 -16.73 -7.16 3.05
N ALA A 149 -16.54 -8.33 3.65
CA ALA A 149 -15.29 -8.70 4.33
C ALA A 149 -14.05 -8.67 3.42
N GLU A 150 -14.21 -8.87 2.10
CA GLU A 150 -13.09 -8.86 1.15
C GLU A 150 -12.51 -7.45 0.91
N ARG A 151 -13.32 -6.42 1.11
CA ARG A 151 -12.96 -5.00 0.86
C ARG A 151 -12.70 -4.23 2.14
N THR A 152 -12.73 -4.90 3.29
CA THR A 152 -12.59 -4.31 4.61
C THR A 152 -11.34 -4.81 5.32
N ALA A 153 -10.65 -3.92 6.05
CA ALA A 153 -9.60 -4.33 6.98
C ALA A 153 -9.62 -3.53 8.28
N LEU A 154 -9.36 -4.23 9.38
CA LEU A 154 -9.06 -3.62 10.68
C LEU A 154 -7.55 -3.31 10.75
N LEU A 155 -7.22 -2.06 10.99
CA LEU A 155 -5.87 -1.57 11.20
C LEU A 155 -5.59 -1.48 12.69
N ASP A 156 -4.46 -2.02 13.12
CA ASP A 156 -4.00 -1.85 14.50
C ASP A 156 -3.57 -0.39 14.74
N ALA A 157 -4.36 0.34 15.53
CA ALA A 157 -4.08 1.72 15.94
C ALA A 157 -2.73 1.85 16.68
N GLN A 158 -2.39 0.84 17.49
CA GLN A 158 -1.15 0.80 18.28
C GLN A 158 0.01 0.13 17.51
N GLY A 159 -0.31 -0.48 16.36
CA GLY A 159 0.65 -1.17 15.52
C GLY A 159 1.66 -0.25 14.86
N SER A 160 2.84 -0.78 14.53
CA SER A 160 3.86 -0.03 13.79
C SER A 160 3.36 0.41 12.41
N ALA A 161 3.86 1.54 11.90
CA ALA A 161 3.55 2.03 10.55
C ALA A 161 3.82 0.98 9.46
N GLY A 162 4.85 0.15 9.62
CA GLY A 162 5.15 -0.95 8.72
C GLY A 162 4.11 -2.08 8.75
N HIS A 163 3.53 -2.37 9.92
CA HIS A 163 2.45 -3.34 10.05
C HIS A 163 1.19 -2.86 9.32
N ARG A 164 0.76 -1.61 9.55
CA ARG A 164 -0.37 -0.99 8.86
C ARG A 164 -0.17 -0.96 7.33
N ALA A 165 1.02 -0.59 6.89
CA ALA A 165 1.39 -0.63 5.48
C ALA A 165 1.33 -2.05 4.89
N ALA A 166 1.68 -3.07 5.66
CA ALA A 166 1.57 -4.46 5.23
C ALA A 166 0.11 -4.92 5.12
N VAL A 167 -0.76 -4.49 6.04
CA VAL A 167 -2.21 -4.75 5.99
C VAL A 167 -2.82 -4.08 4.76
N LEU A 168 -2.55 -2.79 4.54
CA LEU A 168 -2.99 -2.06 3.36
C LEU A 168 -2.54 -2.74 2.07
N ARG A 169 -1.27 -3.15 1.98
CA ARG A 169 -0.76 -3.87 0.82
C ARG A 169 -1.43 -5.22 0.60
N ARG A 170 -1.76 -5.94 1.68
CA ARG A 170 -2.45 -7.22 1.57
C ARG A 170 -3.85 -7.01 1.02
N LEU A 171 -4.56 -6.02 1.55
CA LEU A 171 -5.90 -5.63 1.12
C LEU A 171 -5.89 -5.23 -0.36
N THR A 172 -5.02 -4.31 -0.76
CA THR A 172 -5.03 -3.75 -2.12
C THR A 172 -4.47 -4.68 -3.19
N ARG A 173 -3.58 -5.62 -2.84
CA ARG A 173 -3.04 -6.61 -3.79
C ARG A 173 -4.03 -7.66 -4.25
N VAL A 174 -5.15 -7.84 -3.55
CA VAL A 174 -6.22 -8.75 -4.00
C VAL A 174 -6.77 -8.29 -5.35
N HIS A 175 -6.76 -6.97 -5.61
CA HIS A 175 -7.36 -6.38 -6.80
C HIS A 175 -6.35 -5.82 -7.82
N THR A 176 -5.05 -5.75 -7.51
CA THR A 176 -4.08 -5.26 -8.49
C THR A 176 -3.81 -6.35 -9.53
N PRO A 177 -4.25 -6.20 -10.80
CA PRO A 177 -3.82 -7.13 -11.84
C PRO A 177 -2.31 -7.05 -11.95
N VAL A 178 -1.63 -8.19 -11.80
CA VAL A 178 -0.18 -8.26 -12.01
C VAL A 178 0.05 -7.93 -13.49
N ALA A 179 0.60 -6.76 -13.77
CA ALA A 179 1.01 -6.38 -15.11
C ALA A 179 1.91 -7.49 -15.66
N ARG A 180 1.38 -8.27 -16.62
CA ARG A 180 2.21 -9.19 -17.39
C ARG A 180 3.07 -8.32 -18.29
N ARG A 181 4.36 -8.22 -17.94
CA ARG A 181 5.40 -7.75 -18.85
C ARG A 181 5.65 -8.80 -19.93
#